data_AF-A0A1M5U1M4-F1
#
_entry.id   AF-A0A1M5U1M4-F1
#
_cell.length_a   1.000
_cell.length_b   1.000
_cell.length_c   1.000
_cell.angle_alpha   90.00
_cell.angle_beta   90.00
_cell.angle_gamma   90.00
#
_symmetry.space_group_name_H-M   'P 1'
#
loop_
_entity.id
_entity.type
_entity.pdbx_description
1 polymer ?
#
loop_
_entity_poly.entity_id
_entity_poly.type
_entity_poly.pdbx_seq_one_letter_code
_entity_poly.pdbx_strand_id
1 'polypeptide(L)'
;MKKGLFVMIILLASLLVFSGSFSLSVLNLTTIGINDGSLDYFPIMYVTYKPVDFLALKISDYLLLSHDTWNFGGISIFQPRYYYLEGKFKLFNFDVTLDVLKARLKKTQTEKLDGLRVGGLKFDYYGAGLFIRNGKFNLGVAYDINNSYIAGYLQTNLFGIKLGGYYETKYQQVSLDLNKSFNFGKISVDTWAALSAKSSDIAAFSYLIGGKLQYKNVIFAGQYLQLGLNPYDADFQTGDPNEVAFSANAWALYADLDYVLNNYTIGAFLRHNSVWANMNYLPLYGLKLSYKDFTLKFGNGDLDSNISGEQKIIVELNYFYSLDFDKLFNFGKKAKQVAPMATPKAGKHMTMGYNSIMDVILGEEGQVYTVKGIVTSPKDLLGSGSFYIQDETSGLMIYAPSLTEDLNVGDVVIVTGKSKVWYDIIEIVADKVEVMGNAEPKPDVLTSLSKTFLSSFVWVEGVVKEKNTYDFLVDTGDFVIKIYLKKGTNIDISNIKVGQKVKVQGILSIYNGEYEILPRWQEDIEVIE
;
A
#
# COMPACT_ATOMS: atom_id res chain seq x y z
N MET A 1 -4.16 34.30 -12.40
CA MET A 1 -2.75 34.70 -12.55
C MET A 1 -2.01 34.97 -11.23
N LYS A 2 -2.45 35.87 -10.33
CA LYS A 2 -1.69 36.18 -9.09
C LYS A 2 -1.77 35.14 -7.95
N LYS A 3 -2.83 34.32 -7.90
CA LYS A 3 -3.05 33.33 -6.82
C LYS A 3 -2.16 32.08 -6.93
N GLY A 4 -1.90 31.58 -8.14
CA GLY A 4 -1.06 30.40 -8.37
C GLY A 4 0.42 30.66 -8.07
N LEU A 5 0.93 31.83 -8.48
CA LEU A 5 2.32 32.24 -8.23
C LEU A 5 2.60 32.37 -6.73
N PHE A 6 1.66 32.91 -5.95
CA PHE A 6 1.82 33.04 -4.49
C PHE A 6 1.82 31.68 -3.79
N VAL A 7 0.93 30.76 -4.20
CA VAL A 7 0.90 29.39 -3.65
C VAL A 7 2.18 28.64 -4.01
N MET A 8 2.64 28.69 -5.25
CA MET A 8 3.85 27.98 -5.67
C MET A 8 5.13 28.60 -5.08
N ILE A 9 5.22 29.93 -4.96
CA ILE A 9 6.33 30.58 -4.26
C ILE A 9 6.31 30.24 -2.78
N ILE A 10 5.14 30.16 -2.13
CA ILE A 10 5.05 29.67 -0.75
C ILE A 10 5.40 28.18 -0.68
N LEU A 11 5.06 27.39 -1.69
CA LEU A 11 5.34 25.95 -1.72
C LEU A 11 6.84 25.69 -1.91
N LEU A 12 7.48 26.33 -2.89
CA LEU A 12 8.92 26.30 -3.10
C LEU A 12 9.69 26.96 -1.95
N ALA A 13 9.22 28.10 -1.44
CA ALA A 13 9.82 28.71 -0.25
C ALA A 13 9.61 27.83 0.99
N SER A 14 8.51 27.08 1.11
CA SER A 14 8.30 26.17 2.24
C SER A 14 9.11 24.88 2.12
N LEU A 15 9.33 24.38 0.89
CA LEU A 15 10.25 23.30 0.56
C LEU A 15 11.71 23.69 0.86
N LEU A 16 12.04 24.98 0.72
CA LEU A 16 13.37 25.53 0.99
C LEU A 16 13.57 26.01 2.45
N VAL A 17 12.50 26.14 3.25
CA VAL A 17 12.54 26.78 4.59
C VAL A 17 11.99 25.90 5.73
N PHE A 18 11.36 24.73 5.52
CA PHE A 18 10.71 24.00 6.64
C PHE A 18 11.07 22.52 6.85
N SER A 19 11.01 22.16 8.14
CA SER A 19 11.16 20.88 8.81
C SER A 19 9.99 19.90 8.54
N GLY A 20 9.63 19.67 7.28
CA GLY A 20 8.56 18.72 6.90
C GLY A 20 9.10 17.38 6.38
N SER A 21 8.34 16.30 6.51
CA SER A 21 8.69 15.03 5.85
C SER A 21 8.18 15.05 4.40
N PHE A 22 8.91 14.40 3.50
CA PHE A 22 8.58 14.35 2.08
C PHE A 22 8.64 12.91 1.58
N SER A 23 7.66 12.49 0.78
CA SER A 23 7.66 11.20 0.10
C SER A 23 7.45 11.40 -1.39
N LEU A 24 8.19 10.66 -2.20
CA LEU A 24 7.99 10.51 -3.63
C LEU A 24 7.87 9.01 -3.92
N SER A 25 6.70 8.59 -4.36
CA SER A 25 6.44 7.20 -4.73
C SER A 25 6.00 7.09 -6.18
N VAL A 26 6.36 6.00 -6.83
CA VAL A 26 5.97 5.67 -8.21
C VAL A 26 5.45 4.24 -8.24
N LEU A 27 4.20 4.08 -8.64
CA LEU A 27 3.63 2.80 -9.04
C LEU A 27 3.84 2.63 -10.54
N ASN A 28 4.57 1.60 -10.94
CA ASN A 28 4.73 1.25 -12.34
C ASN A 28 3.81 0.09 -12.67
N LEU A 29 2.96 0.30 -13.67
CA LEU A 29 2.14 -0.75 -14.27
C LEU A 29 2.67 -0.97 -15.68
N THR A 30 3.12 -2.19 -15.97
CA THR A 30 3.74 -2.50 -17.26
C THR A 30 3.15 -3.78 -17.83
N THR A 31 2.60 -3.70 -19.04
CA THR A 31 2.16 -4.86 -19.82
C THR A 31 2.97 -4.94 -21.11
N ILE A 32 3.50 -6.12 -21.42
CA ILE A 32 4.28 -6.37 -22.63
C ILE A 32 3.61 -7.47 -23.44
N GLY A 33 3.26 -7.17 -24.69
CA GLY A 33 2.87 -8.16 -25.69
C GLY A 33 4.08 -8.98 -26.11
N ILE A 34 4.14 -10.25 -25.72
CA ILE A 34 5.30 -11.12 -26.05
C ILE A 34 5.29 -11.50 -27.54
N ASN A 35 4.12 -11.52 -28.16
CA ASN A 35 3.95 -11.89 -29.56
C ASN A 35 4.58 -10.88 -30.53
N ASP A 36 4.47 -9.59 -30.20
CA ASP A 36 4.78 -8.47 -31.10
C ASP A 36 5.74 -7.44 -30.49
N GLY A 37 6.12 -7.60 -29.22
CA GLY A 37 7.01 -6.70 -28.49
C GLY A 37 6.38 -5.36 -28.10
N SER A 38 5.06 -5.24 -28.25
CA SER A 38 4.30 -4.05 -27.88
C SER A 38 4.29 -3.82 -26.36
N LEU A 39 4.12 -2.57 -25.94
CA LEU A 39 4.28 -2.13 -24.55
C LEU A 39 3.14 -1.19 -24.17
N ASP A 40 2.39 -1.56 -23.15
CA ASP A 40 1.63 -0.61 -22.32
C ASP A 40 2.42 -0.35 -21.04
N TYR A 41 2.71 0.92 -20.78
CA TYR A 41 3.44 1.36 -19.61
C TYR A 41 2.63 2.50 -19.01
N PHE A 42 2.32 2.46 -17.72
CA PHE A 42 1.44 3.44 -17.08
C PHE A 42 1.91 3.78 -15.66
N PRO A 43 2.96 4.61 -15.52
CA PRO A 43 3.49 5.03 -14.23
C PRO A 43 2.59 6.08 -13.55
N ILE A 44 2.32 5.85 -12.27
CA ILE A 44 1.56 6.74 -11.41
C ILE A 44 2.48 7.30 -10.33
N MET A 45 2.60 8.62 -10.29
CA MET A 45 3.39 9.33 -9.30
C MET A 45 2.52 9.75 -8.11
N TYR A 46 3.09 9.66 -6.92
CA TYR A 46 2.56 10.18 -5.68
C TYR A 46 3.62 11.01 -4.99
N VAL A 47 3.27 12.23 -4.59
CA VAL A 47 4.14 13.09 -3.78
C VAL A 47 3.37 13.51 -2.55
N THR A 48 3.97 13.35 -1.37
CA THR A 48 3.42 13.90 -0.13
C THR A 48 4.46 14.80 0.51
N TYR A 49 4.08 16.03 0.82
CA TYR A 49 4.88 16.92 1.67
C TYR A 49 4.10 17.23 2.94
N LYS A 50 4.64 16.86 4.09
CA LYS A 50 3.98 16.96 5.40
C LYS A 50 4.77 17.93 6.29
N PRO A 51 4.46 19.24 6.25
CA PRO A 51 5.15 20.22 7.09
C PRO A 51 4.91 19.99 8.59
N VAL A 52 3.73 19.48 8.98
CA VAL A 52 3.34 19.17 10.36
C VAL A 52 2.41 17.96 10.40
N ASP A 53 2.26 17.30 11.55
CA ASP A 53 1.60 15.99 11.57
C ASP A 53 0.14 15.96 11.13
N PHE A 54 -0.56 17.06 11.34
CA PHE A 54 -1.97 17.20 10.98
C PHE A 54 -2.18 17.75 9.56
N LEU A 55 -1.15 18.19 8.83
CA LEU A 55 -1.30 18.84 7.52
C LEU A 55 -0.32 18.27 6.49
N ALA A 56 -0.83 17.87 5.33
CA ALA A 56 -0.04 17.43 4.20
C ALA A 56 -0.48 18.11 2.90
N LEU A 57 0.47 18.44 2.04
CA LEU A 57 0.23 18.62 0.62
C LEU A 57 0.41 17.27 -0.07
N LYS A 58 -0.54 16.90 -0.91
CA LYS A 58 -0.50 15.68 -1.71
C LYS A 58 -0.65 16.00 -3.18
N ILE A 59 0.17 15.36 -3.99
CA ILE A 59 0.11 15.40 -5.45
C ILE A 59 0.03 13.95 -5.94
N SER A 60 -0.83 13.69 -6.91
CA SER A 60 -0.88 12.41 -7.60
C SER A 60 -1.11 12.65 -9.08
N ASP A 61 -0.39 11.89 -9.90
CA ASP A 61 -0.38 12.12 -11.33
C ASP A 61 -0.15 10.85 -12.15
N TYR A 62 -0.76 10.80 -13.33
CA TYR A 62 -0.58 9.72 -14.31
C TYR A 62 0.39 10.22 -15.39
N LEU A 63 1.69 9.92 -15.24
CA LEU A 63 2.76 10.70 -15.87
C LEU A 63 2.74 10.70 -17.40
N LEU A 64 2.13 9.70 -18.03
CA LEU A 64 2.07 9.58 -19.49
C LEU A 64 0.83 10.23 -20.11
N LEU A 65 -0.13 10.66 -19.31
CA LEU A 65 -1.28 11.37 -19.84
C LEU A 65 -0.87 12.77 -20.33
N SER A 66 -1.71 13.40 -21.15
CA SER A 66 -1.53 14.80 -21.49
C SER A 66 -1.79 15.69 -20.27
N HIS A 67 -0.98 16.74 -20.14
CA HIS A 67 -1.05 17.67 -19.02
C HIS A 67 -1.30 19.09 -19.51
N ASP A 68 -2.15 19.80 -18.77
CA ASP A 68 -2.18 21.25 -18.80
C ASP A 68 -0.89 21.82 -18.22
N THR A 69 -0.63 23.10 -18.46
CA THR A 69 0.60 23.77 -17.99
C THR A 69 0.26 24.91 -17.05
N TRP A 70 0.94 24.95 -15.92
CA TRP A 70 1.01 26.13 -15.08
C TRP A 70 2.21 26.99 -15.46
N ASN A 71 1.93 28.24 -15.81
CA ASN A 71 2.94 29.23 -16.16
C ASN A 71 3.24 30.15 -14.97
N PHE A 72 4.51 30.25 -14.62
CA PHE A 72 5.05 31.02 -13.50
C PHE A 72 6.17 31.92 -14.00
N GLY A 73 5.80 33.10 -14.51
CA GLY A 73 6.76 33.99 -15.18
C GLY A 73 7.32 33.31 -16.43
N GLY A 74 8.65 33.11 -16.47
CA GLY A 74 9.34 32.43 -17.57
C GLY A 74 9.45 30.90 -17.42
N ILE A 75 8.88 30.31 -16.37
CA ILE A 75 8.92 28.87 -16.11
C ILE A 75 7.54 28.27 -16.29
N SER A 76 7.47 27.16 -17.02
CA SER A 76 6.28 26.36 -17.23
C SER A 76 6.48 25.00 -16.57
N ILE A 77 5.53 24.58 -15.73
CA ILE A 77 5.50 23.22 -15.19
C ILE A 77 4.16 22.57 -15.52
N PHE A 78 4.16 21.25 -15.67
CA PHE A 78 2.90 20.54 -15.89
C PHE A 78 1.99 20.66 -14.66
N GLN A 79 0.68 20.72 -14.90
CA GLN A 79 -0.35 20.69 -13.89
C GLN A 79 -0.66 19.22 -13.54
N PRO A 80 -0.40 18.77 -12.30
CA PRO A 80 -0.72 17.41 -11.90
C PRO A 80 -2.23 17.13 -11.94
N ARG A 81 -2.59 15.86 -12.10
CA ARG A 81 -3.98 15.41 -12.12
C ARG A 81 -4.69 15.72 -10.81
N TYR A 82 -4.03 15.48 -9.67
CA TYR A 82 -4.50 15.81 -8.33
C TYR A 82 -3.43 16.56 -7.55
N TYR A 83 -3.86 17.59 -6.84
CA TYR A 83 -3.03 18.40 -5.95
C TYR A 83 -3.94 19.00 -4.88
N TYR A 84 -3.75 18.62 -3.63
CA TYR A 84 -4.63 19.00 -2.54
C TYR A 84 -3.91 19.13 -1.21
N LEU A 85 -4.45 19.99 -0.34
CA LEU A 85 -4.05 20.05 1.05
C LEU A 85 -4.97 19.14 1.85
N GLU A 86 -4.42 18.27 2.67
CA GLU A 86 -5.10 17.33 3.55
C GLU A 86 -4.81 17.70 5.01
N GLY A 87 -5.86 18.02 5.77
CA GLY A 87 -5.84 18.20 7.21
C GLY A 87 -6.43 16.97 7.93
N LYS A 88 -5.78 16.48 8.98
CA LYS A 88 -6.25 15.36 9.81
C LYS A 88 -6.33 15.75 11.27
N PHE A 89 -7.48 15.50 11.90
CA PHE A 89 -7.74 15.89 13.27
C PHE A 89 -8.57 14.81 13.98
N LYS A 90 -8.42 14.70 15.30
CA LYS A 90 -9.31 13.89 16.12
C LYS A 90 -10.35 14.80 16.76
N LEU A 91 -11.63 14.47 16.58
CA LEU A 91 -12.74 15.13 17.23
C LEU A 91 -13.55 14.10 18.03
N PHE A 92 -13.36 14.08 19.35
CA PHE A 92 -13.85 12.99 20.21
C PHE A 92 -13.34 11.62 19.72
N ASN A 93 -14.24 10.67 19.45
CA ASN A 93 -13.93 9.32 18.95
C ASN A 93 -13.96 9.24 17.42
N PHE A 94 -13.87 10.38 16.74
CA PHE A 94 -13.90 10.48 15.28
C PHE A 94 -12.55 10.91 14.75
N ASP A 95 -12.02 10.15 13.79
CA ASP A 95 -10.94 10.60 12.92
C ASP A 95 -11.57 11.41 11.78
N VAL A 96 -11.21 12.69 11.72
CA VAL A 96 -11.72 13.65 10.76
C VAL A 96 -10.61 14.02 9.79
N THR A 97 -10.87 13.87 8.49
CA THR A 97 -10.00 14.33 7.42
C THR A 97 -10.72 15.39 6.61
N LEU A 98 -10.06 16.50 6.35
CA LEU A 98 -10.48 17.54 5.43
C LEU A 98 -9.48 17.63 4.29
N ASP A 99 -9.94 17.74 3.06
CA ASP A 99 -9.07 18.05 1.93
C ASP A 99 -9.65 19.18 1.09
N VAL A 100 -8.77 19.99 0.49
CA VAL A 100 -9.14 21.13 -0.35
C VAL A 100 -8.29 21.19 -1.61
N LEU A 101 -8.82 21.83 -2.66
CA LEU A 101 -8.27 21.90 -4.03
C LEU A 101 -8.66 20.67 -4.87
N LYS A 102 -7.74 20.15 -5.71
CA LYS A 102 -8.05 19.11 -6.70
C LYS A 102 -7.76 17.73 -6.15
N ALA A 103 -8.80 16.98 -5.82
CA ALA A 103 -8.70 15.65 -5.22
C ALA A 103 -9.70 14.68 -5.84
N ARG A 104 -9.62 13.41 -5.43
CA ARG A 104 -10.53 12.33 -5.84
C ARG A 104 -11.12 11.66 -4.62
N LEU A 105 -12.45 11.65 -4.54
CA LEU A 105 -13.19 10.79 -3.63
C LEU A 105 -13.45 9.45 -4.30
N LYS A 106 -12.68 8.41 -3.92
CA LYS A 106 -12.88 7.02 -4.39
C LYS A 106 -13.27 6.09 -3.23
N LYS A 107 -14.42 5.42 -3.34
CA LYS A 107 -14.90 4.40 -2.38
C LYS A 107 -15.77 3.36 -3.06
N THR A 108 -15.59 2.09 -2.71
CA THR A 108 -16.38 0.94 -3.21
C THR A 108 -16.04 -0.29 -2.36
N GLN A 109 -16.90 -1.31 -2.39
CA GLN A 109 -16.66 -2.65 -1.83
C GLN A 109 -16.48 -3.73 -2.92
N THR A 110 -16.71 -3.40 -4.20
CA THR A 110 -16.85 -4.40 -5.29
C THR A 110 -15.74 -4.42 -6.33
N GLU A 111 -14.78 -3.49 -6.29
CA GLU A 111 -13.55 -3.53 -7.10
C GLU A 111 -12.69 -4.73 -6.66
N LYS A 112 -12.91 -5.90 -7.28
CA LYS A 112 -12.36 -7.19 -6.82
C LYS A 112 -11.59 -7.94 -7.90
N LEU A 113 -12.26 -8.41 -8.95
CA LEU A 113 -11.63 -9.25 -9.97
C LEU A 113 -11.42 -8.38 -11.22
N ASP A 114 -10.16 -8.23 -11.62
CA ASP A 114 -9.69 -7.34 -12.69
C ASP A 114 -10.20 -5.89 -12.57
N GLY A 115 -10.30 -5.38 -11.33
CA GLY A 115 -10.70 -4.00 -11.06
C GLY A 115 -12.14 -3.62 -11.45
N LEU A 116 -12.94 -4.56 -11.96
CA LEU A 116 -14.35 -4.33 -12.27
C LEU A 116 -15.13 -3.94 -11.02
N ARG A 117 -15.93 -2.89 -11.12
CA ARG A 117 -16.92 -2.49 -10.10
C ARG A 117 -18.19 -1.95 -10.72
N VAL A 118 -19.28 -2.03 -9.96
CA VAL A 118 -20.55 -1.33 -10.23
C VAL A 118 -20.80 -0.33 -9.11
N GLY A 119 -21.11 0.91 -9.49
CA GLY A 119 -21.35 1.99 -8.55
C GLY A 119 -20.14 2.33 -7.68
N GLY A 120 -20.39 2.66 -6.42
CA GLY A 120 -19.41 3.30 -5.56
C GLY A 120 -19.20 4.76 -5.93
N LEU A 121 -18.03 5.30 -5.61
CA LEU A 121 -17.59 6.64 -6.00
C LEU A 121 -16.22 6.60 -6.66
N LYS A 122 -16.04 7.43 -7.68
CA LYS A 122 -14.76 7.92 -8.22
C LYS A 122 -15.00 9.34 -8.71
N PHE A 123 -15.21 10.20 -7.73
CA PHE A 123 -15.63 11.58 -7.93
C PHE A 123 -14.40 12.50 -7.85
N ASP A 124 -13.99 13.01 -9.01
CA ASP A 124 -12.98 14.06 -9.10
C ASP A 124 -13.61 15.41 -8.82
N TYR A 125 -12.99 16.21 -7.97
CA TYR A 125 -13.49 17.53 -7.62
C TYR A 125 -12.35 18.53 -7.46
N TYR A 126 -12.64 19.79 -7.78
CA TYR A 126 -11.85 20.93 -7.32
C TYR A 126 -12.69 21.66 -6.27
N GLY A 127 -12.34 21.58 -5.00
CA GLY A 127 -13.18 22.15 -3.95
C GLY A 127 -12.78 21.67 -2.57
N ALA A 128 -13.72 21.05 -1.85
CA ALA A 128 -13.50 20.58 -0.49
C ALA A 128 -14.12 19.20 -0.24
N GLY A 129 -13.43 18.35 0.50
CA GLY A 129 -13.94 17.09 1.02
C GLY A 129 -13.84 17.01 2.54
N LEU A 130 -14.75 16.25 3.13
CA LEU A 130 -14.82 15.94 4.55
C LEU A 130 -15.06 14.44 4.72
N PHE A 131 -14.21 13.80 5.51
CA PHE A 131 -14.30 12.37 5.81
C PHE A 131 -14.29 12.18 7.31
N ILE A 132 -15.21 11.36 7.80
CA ILE A 132 -15.39 11.07 9.22
C ILE A 132 -15.37 9.55 9.39
N ARG A 133 -14.44 9.07 10.21
CA ARG A 133 -14.30 7.65 10.53
C ARG A 133 -14.44 7.44 12.03
N ASN A 134 -15.14 6.37 12.37
CA ASN A 134 -15.16 5.76 13.69
C ASN A 134 -15.25 4.25 13.43
N GLY A 135 -14.69 3.39 14.29
CA GLY A 135 -14.55 1.94 14.03
C GLY A 135 -15.81 1.17 13.59
N LYS A 136 -17.00 1.78 13.58
CA LYS A 136 -18.27 1.23 13.07
C LYS A 136 -18.78 1.85 11.77
N PHE A 137 -18.42 3.09 11.46
CA PHE A 137 -18.92 3.79 10.27
C PHE A 137 -17.89 4.73 9.66
N ASN A 138 -17.98 4.88 8.35
CA ASN A 138 -17.14 5.75 7.55
C ASN A 138 -18.06 6.59 6.65
N LEU A 139 -18.02 7.90 6.82
CA LEU A 139 -18.80 8.87 6.06
C LEU A 139 -17.84 9.75 5.27
N GLY A 140 -18.23 10.14 4.08
CA GLY A 140 -17.55 11.25 3.43
C GLY A 140 -18.40 11.98 2.43
N VAL A 141 -18.07 13.25 2.23
CA VAL A 141 -18.72 14.16 1.30
C VAL A 141 -17.65 14.97 0.60
N ALA A 142 -17.81 15.23 -0.69
CA ALA A 142 -16.97 16.11 -1.47
C ALA A 142 -17.83 17.05 -2.33
N TYR A 143 -17.40 18.30 -2.46
CA TYR A 143 -18.05 19.33 -3.26
C TYR A 143 -17.06 19.90 -4.29
N ASP A 144 -17.45 19.88 -5.56
CA ASP A 144 -16.75 20.50 -6.67
C ASP A 144 -17.28 21.91 -6.91
N ILE A 145 -16.49 22.93 -6.56
CA ILE A 145 -16.93 24.33 -6.65
C ILE A 145 -17.04 24.80 -8.11
N ASN A 146 -16.31 24.18 -9.03
CA ASN A 146 -16.27 24.63 -10.42
C ASN A 146 -17.57 24.29 -11.15
N ASN A 147 -18.12 23.10 -10.88
CA ASN A 147 -19.32 22.61 -11.54
C ASN A 147 -20.54 22.52 -10.60
N SER A 148 -20.37 22.88 -9.32
CA SER A 148 -21.40 22.76 -8.27
C SER A 148 -21.93 21.33 -8.10
N TYR A 149 -21.04 20.34 -8.25
CA TYR A 149 -21.39 18.93 -8.02
C TYR A 149 -21.05 18.50 -6.60
N ILE A 150 -21.84 17.57 -6.06
CA ILE A 150 -21.61 16.96 -4.76
C ILE A 150 -21.60 15.43 -4.89
N ALA A 151 -20.74 14.79 -4.11
CA ALA A 151 -20.73 13.35 -3.93
C ALA A 151 -20.65 13.02 -2.44
N GLY A 152 -21.30 11.93 -2.02
CA GLY A 152 -21.28 11.49 -0.64
C GLY A 152 -21.42 9.98 -0.52
N TYR A 153 -20.86 9.43 0.55
CA TYR A 153 -20.97 8.02 0.86
C TYR A 153 -21.13 7.78 2.36
N LEU A 154 -21.81 6.68 2.69
CA LEU A 154 -21.86 6.10 4.03
C LEU A 154 -21.50 4.63 3.92
N GLN A 155 -20.52 4.19 4.71
CA GLN A 155 -20.14 2.79 4.85
C GLN A 155 -20.24 2.37 6.31
N THR A 156 -20.68 1.13 6.54
CA THR A 156 -20.78 0.56 7.88
C THR A 156 -20.49 -0.94 7.86
N ASN A 157 -20.15 -1.49 9.02
CA ASN A 157 -20.03 -2.93 9.21
C ASN A 157 -21.09 -3.37 10.23
N LEU A 158 -22.12 -4.08 9.75
CA LEU A 158 -23.23 -4.57 10.56
C LEU A 158 -23.26 -6.09 10.47
N PHE A 159 -23.16 -6.77 11.62
CA PHE A 159 -23.16 -8.25 11.69
C PHE A 159 -22.09 -8.89 10.77
N GLY A 160 -20.95 -8.21 10.62
CA GLY A 160 -19.85 -8.64 9.76
C GLY A 160 -20.11 -8.47 8.27
N ILE A 161 -21.20 -7.81 7.86
CA ILE A 161 -21.49 -7.41 6.48
C ILE A 161 -21.03 -5.97 6.32
N LYS A 162 -20.08 -5.74 5.40
CA LYS A 162 -19.71 -4.39 4.99
C LYS A 162 -20.76 -3.89 4.02
N LEU A 163 -21.40 -2.78 4.35
CA LEU A 163 -22.41 -2.13 3.52
C LEU A 163 -21.90 -0.75 3.12
N GLY A 164 -22.16 -0.35 1.89
CA GLY A 164 -21.89 0.99 1.38
C GLY A 164 -23.09 1.54 0.62
N GLY A 165 -23.37 2.83 0.84
CA GLY A 165 -24.29 3.60 0.03
C GLY A 165 -23.62 4.87 -0.47
N TYR A 166 -23.92 5.23 -1.72
CA TYR A 166 -23.24 6.28 -2.44
C TYR A 166 -24.22 7.10 -3.26
N TYR A 167 -23.94 8.39 -3.37
CA TYR A 167 -24.71 9.32 -4.19
C TYR A 167 -23.80 10.39 -4.77
N GLU A 168 -24.01 10.75 -6.03
CA GLU A 168 -23.29 11.85 -6.66
C GLU A 168 -24.09 12.53 -7.77
N THR A 169 -23.90 13.83 -7.93
CA THR A 169 -24.72 14.65 -8.84
C THR A 169 -24.11 14.85 -10.22
N LYS A 170 -22.84 14.51 -10.45
CA LYS A 170 -22.18 14.71 -11.75
C LYS A 170 -22.78 13.79 -12.80
N TYR A 171 -22.97 12.52 -12.46
CA TYR A 171 -23.67 11.55 -13.31
C TYR A 171 -25.08 11.21 -12.81
N GLN A 172 -25.56 11.91 -11.78
CA GLN A 172 -26.85 11.66 -11.12
C GLN A 172 -26.96 10.20 -10.70
N GLN A 173 -25.94 9.66 -10.04
CA GLN A 173 -25.86 8.24 -9.72
C GLN A 173 -26.20 8.00 -8.24
N VAL A 174 -26.96 6.94 -7.99
CA VAL A 174 -27.14 6.35 -6.67
C VAL A 174 -26.70 4.90 -6.74
N SER A 175 -25.94 4.44 -5.76
CA SER A 175 -25.49 3.05 -5.71
C SER A 175 -25.39 2.51 -4.30
N LEU A 176 -25.49 1.19 -4.20
CA LEU A 176 -25.35 0.42 -2.98
C LEU A 176 -24.38 -0.73 -3.26
N ASP A 177 -23.51 -1.03 -2.31
CA ASP A 177 -22.69 -2.23 -2.37
C ASP A 177 -22.60 -2.94 -1.03
N LEU A 178 -22.26 -4.22 -1.11
CA LEU A 178 -22.03 -5.06 0.05
C LEU A 178 -20.88 -6.03 -0.17
N ASN A 179 -20.24 -6.40 0.92
CA ASN A 179 -19.25 -7.47 0.97
C ASN A 179 -19.37 -8.25 2.28
N LYS A 180 -19.27 -9.58 2.19
CA LYS A 180 -19.31 -10.48 3.33
C LYS A 180 -18.35 -11.64 3.14
N SER A 181 -17.55 -11.88 4.17
CA SER A 181 -16.67 -13.04 4.27
C SER A 181 -17.25 -14.06 5.25
N PHE A 182 -17.17 -15.33 4.88
CA PHE A 182 -17.53 -16.49 5.67
C PHE A 182 -16.33 -17.42 5.80
N ASN A 183 -16.15 -18.01 6.98
CA ASN A 183 -15.08 -18.96 7.23
C ASN A 183 -15.68 -20.23 7.85
N PHE A 184 -15.50 -21.36 7.15
CA PHE A 184 -15.94 -22.70 7.54
C PHE A 184 -14.73 -23.62 7.75
N GLY A 185 -13.73 -23.13 8.48
CA GLY A 185 -12.50 -23.84 8.80
C GLY A 185 -11.55 -23.89 7.60
N LYS A 186 -11.61 -24.96 6.80
CA LYS A 186 -10.73 -25.13 5.62
C LYS A 186 -11.25 -24.42 4.37
N ILE A 187 -12.49 -23.92 4.42
CA ILE A 187 -13.15 -23.22 3.33
C ILE A 187 -13.36 -21.77 3.76
N SER A 188 -12.86 -20.82 2.98
CA SER A 188 -13.27 -19.42 3.08
C SER A 188 -14.09 -19.03 1.86
N VAL A 189 -15.11 -18.20 2.09
CA VAL A 189 -15.99 -17.69 1.03
C VAL A 189 -16.10 -16.19 1.20
N ASP A 190 -15.61 -15.42 0.23
CA ASP A 190 -15.86 -13.99 0.11
C ASP A 190 -16.98 -13.78 -0.91
N THR A 191 -17.97 -12.96 -0.58
CA THR A 191 -19.07 -12.60 -1.49
C THR A 191 -19.19 -11.09 -1.56
N TRP A 192 -19.59 -10.58 -2.72
CA TRP A 192 -19.85 -9.16 -2.91
C TRP A 192 -20.97 -8.95 -3.92
N ALA A 193 -21.69 -7.85 -3.76
CA ALA A 193 -22.71 -7.44 -4.69
C ALA A 193 -22.82 -5.91 -4.73
N ALA A 194 -23.28 -5.38 -5.86
CA ALA A 194 -23.57 -3.96 -6.01
C ALA A 194 -24.79 -3.74 -6.90
N LEU A 195 -25.44 -2.61 -6.66
CA LEU A 195 -26.50 -2.02 -7.47
C LEU A 195 -26.10 -0.57 -7.78
N SER A 196 -26.32 -0.12 -9.01
CA SER A 196 -26.13 1.28 -9.41
C SER A 196 -27.21 1.69 -10.39
N ALA A 197 -27.68 2.92 -10.30
CA ALA A 197 -28.62 3.46 -11.26
C ALA A 197 -28.50 5.00 -11.33
N LYS A 198 -29.07 5.57 -12.38
CA LYS A 198 -29.39 7.00 -12.37
C LYS A 198 -30.48 7.27 -11.34
N SER A 199 -30.33 8.31 -10.54
CA SER A 199 -31.31 8.72 -9.53
C SER A 199 -32.66 9.11 -10.13
N SER A 200 -32.69 9.48 -11.41
CA SER A 200 -33.91 9.77 -12.17
C SER A 200 -34.60 8.54 -12.77
N ASP A 201 -33.91 7.39 -12.81
CA ASP A 201 -34.43 6.13 -13.36
C ASP A 201 -33.82 4.93 -12.64
N ILE A 202 -34.28 4.71 -11.40
CA ILE A 202 -33.80 3.62 -10.54
C ILE A 202 -34.23 2.22 -11.02
N ALA A 203 -35.22 2.15 -11.93
CA ALA A 203 -35.72 0.88 -12.44
C ALA A 203 -34.76 0.26 -13.46
N ALA A 204 -34.02 1.10 -14.19
CA ALA A 204 -32.99 0.69 -15.13
C ALA A 204 -31.62 0.48 -14.46
N PHE A 205 -31.60 -0.18 -13.30
CA PHE A 205 -30.37 -0.39 -12.53
C PHE A 205 -29.42 -1.40 -13.17
N SER A 206 -28.13 -1.15 -13.00
CA SER A 206 -27.05 -2.09 -13.21
C SER A 206 -26.79 -2.87 -11.91
N TYR A 207 -26.34 -4.12 -12.02
CA TYR A 207 -25.96 -4.92 -10.87
C TYR A 207 -24.71 -5.75 -11.11
N LEU A 208 -24.02 -6.06 -10.01
CA LEU A 208 -22.91 -6.98 -9.99
C LEU A 208 -23.08 -7.95 -8.83
N ILE A 209 -22.79 -9.23 -9.09
CA ILE A 209 -22.68 -10.26 -8.07
C ILE A 209 -21.35 -11.00 -8.26
N GLY A 210 -20.67 -11.33 -7.18
CA GLY A 210 -19.43 -12.07 -7.25
C GLY A 210 -19.10 -12.83 -5.97
N GLY A 211 -18.20 -13.78 -6.12
CA GLY A 211 -17.73 -14.60 -5.02
C GLY A 211 -16.35 -15.18 -5.28
N LYS A 212 -15.64 -15.45 -4.18
CA LYS A 212 -14.37 -16.16 -4.14
C LYS A 212 -14.46 -17.25 -3.10
N LEU A 213 -14.37 -18.50 -3.53
CA LEU A 213 -14.26 -19.67 -2.66
C LEU A 213 -12.81 -20.13 -2.64
N GLN A 214 -12.25 -20.29 -1.45
CA GLN A 214 -10.92 -20.86 -1.27
C GLN A 214 -11.01 -22.11 -0.42
N TYR A 215 -10.44 -23.20 -0.92
CA TYR A 215 -10.23 -24.44 -0.19
C TYR A 215 -8.75 -24.81 -0.24
N LYS A 216 -8.06 -24.66 0.89
CA LYS A 216 -6.59 -24.77 0.97
C LYS A 216 -5.92 -23.87 -0.08
N ASN A 217 -5.25 -24.47 -1.06
CA ASN A 217 -4.47 -23.83 -2.11
C ASN A 217 -5.28 -23.58 -3.39
N VAL A 218 -6.52 -24.09 -3.47
CA VAL A 218 -7.39 -23.90 -4.64
C VAL A 218 -8.32 -22.73 -4.38
N ILE A 219 -8.38 -21.80 -5.32
CA ILE A 219 -9.27 -20.65 -5.30
C ILE A 219 -10.13 -20.70 -6.56
N PHE A 220 -11.45 -20.63 -6.37
CA PHE A 220 -12.40 -20.37 -7.43
C PHE A 220 -12.98 -18.98 -7.23
N ALA A 221 -12.88 -18.12 -8.23
CA ALA A 221 -13.48 -16.80 -8.19
C ALA A 221 -14.37 -16.59 -9.40
N GLY A 222 -15.47 -15.87 -9.22
CA GLY A 222 -16.32 -15.49 -10.34
C GLY A 222 -17.09 -14.21 -10.02
N GLN A 223 -17.37 -13.44 -11.06
CA GLN A 223 -18.23 -12.29 -10.98
C GLN A 223 -19.03 -12.13 -12.27
N TYR A 224 -20.25 -11.61 -12.12
CA TYR A 224 -21.16 -11.30 -13.20
C TYR A 224 -21.65 -9.86 -13.05
N LEU A 225 -21.58 -9.14 -14.15
CA LEU A 225 -22.11 -7.80 -14.34
C LEU A 225 -23.30 -7.88 -15.29
N GLN A 226 -24.36 -7.17 -14.94
CA GLN A 226 -25.41 -6.75 -15.87
C GLN A 226 -25.53 -5.24 -15.81
N LEU A 227 -25.29 -4.57 -16.94
CA LEU A 227 -25.59 -3.16 -17.09
C LEU A 227 -27.09 -2.96 -17.29
N GLY A 228 -27.61 -1.87 -16.73
CA GLY A 228 -28.88 -1.30 -17.10
C GLY A 228 -28.75 -0.36 -18.31
N LEU A 229 -29.57 0.69 -18.34
CA LEU A 229 -29.54 1.67 -19.44
C LEU A 229 -28.35 2.63 -19.35
N ASN A 230 -27.74 2.79 -18.18
CA ASN A 230 -26.61 3.68 -17.98
C ASN A 230 -25.28 2.90 -18.01
N PRO A 231 -24.52 2.97 -19.12
CA PRO A 231 -23.27 2.22 -19.22
C PRO A 231 -22.18 2.72 -18.25
N TYR A 232 -22.29 3.97 -17.76
CA TYR A 232 -21.38 4.57 -16.77
C TYR A 232 -21.59 4.06 -15.33
N ASP A 233 -22.51 3.12 -15.12
CA ASP A 233 -22.71 2.47 -13.82
C ASP A 233 -21.60 1.49 -13.46
N ALA A 234 -20.81 1.05 -14.44
CA ALA A 234 -19.64 0.20 -14.23
C ALA A 234 -18.35 0.93 -14.60
N ASP A 235 -17.26 0.53 -13.95
CA ASP A 235 -15.91 0.99 -14.21
C ASP A 235 -15.02 -0.25 -14.27
N PHE A 236 -14.26 -0.39 -15.35
CA PHE A 236 -13.37 -1.50 -15.62
C PHE A 236 -11.93 -1.06 -15.39
N GLN A 237 -11.04 -2.02 -15.17
CA GLN A 237 -9.61 -1.71 -15.22
C GLN A 237 -9.25 -1.28 -16.65
N THR A 238 -8.42 -0.25 -16.77
CA THR A 238 -7.88 0.17 -18.07
C THR A 238 -7.19 -1.03 -18.74
N GLY A 239 -7.49 -1.27 -20.02
CA GLY A 239 -6.94 -2.42 -20.76
C GLY A 239 -7.71 -3.72 -20.59
N ASP A 240 -8.78 -3.76 -19.79
CA ASP A 240 -9.60 -4.98 -19.65
C ASP A 240 -10.27 -5.33 -20.98
N PRO A 241 -9.93 -6.46 -21.63
CA PRO A 241 -10.54 -6.83 -22.90
C PRO A 241 -12.04 -7.14 -22.76
N ASN A 242 -12.52 -7.44 -21.54
CA ASN A 242 -13.91 -7.81 -21.28
C ASN A 242 -14.80 -6.59 -20.95
N GLU A 243 -14.31 -5.37 -21.17
CA GLU A 243 -15.04 -4.13 -20.98
C GLU A 243 -16.28 -4.03 -21.90
N VAL A 244 -17.43 -3.75 -21.29
CA VAL A 244 -18.70 -3.51 -22.00
C VAL A 244 -19.37 -2.20 -21.63
N ALA A 245 -18.66 -1.29 -20.95
CA ALA A 245 -19.15 0.02 -20.48
C ALA A 245 -19.48 1.02 -21.63
N PHE A 246 -19.70 0.53 -22.84
CA PHE A 246 -20.15 1.29 -24.01
C PHE A 246 -21.50 0.81 -24.56
N SER A 247 -22.07 -0.26 -24.00
CA SER A 247 -23.31 -0.89 -24.47
C SER A 247 -24.35 -0.98 -23.37
N ALA A 248 -25.50 -0.33 -23.57
CA ALA A 248 -26.64 -0.46 -22.67
C ALA A 248 -27.14 -1.92 -22.63
N ASN A 249 -27.59 -2.37 -21.46
CA ASN A 249 -28.05 -3.75 -21.21
C ASN A 249 -27.02 -4.85 -21.48
N ALA A 250 -25.74 -4.50 -21.65
CA ALA A 250 -24.67 -5.48 -21.82
C ALA A 250 -24.36 -6.22 -20.52
N TRP A 251 -23.83 -7.44 -20.65
CA TRP A 251 -23.35 -8.22 -19.51
C TRP A 251 -21.91 -8.64 -19.69
N ALA A 252 -21.20 -8.84 -18.59
CA ALA A 252 -19.84 -9.37 -18.55
C ALA A 252 -19.69 -10.42 -17.45
N LEU A 253 -18.97 -11.49 -17.76
CA LEU A 253 -18.71 -12.64 -16.90
C LEU A 253 -17.20 -12.82 -16.76
N TYR A 254 -16.76 -13.07 -15.54
CA TYR A 254 -15.39 -13.42 -15.19
C TYR A 254 -15.41 -14.68 -14.35
N ALA A 255 -14.49 -15.59 -14.62
CA ALA A 255 -14.26 -16.78 -13.82
C ALA A 255 -12.77 -17.12 -13.79
N ASP A 256 -12.25 -17.41 -12.60
CA ASP A 256 -10.87 -17.78 -12.35
C ASP A 256 -10.82 -19.08 -11.53
N LEU A 257 -9.89 -19.96 -11.89
CA LEU A 257 -9.51 -21.14 -11.12
C LEU A 257 -8.01 -21.09 -10.87
N ASP A 258 -7.62 -20.83 -9.64
CA ASP A 258 -6.25 -20.60 -9.24
C ASP A 258 -5.77 -21.68 -8.27
N TYR A 259 -4.54 -22.15 -8.47
CA TYR A 259 -3.80 -22.97 -7.53
C TYR A 259 -2.59 -22.19 -7.02
N VAL A 260 -2.62 -21.84 -5.73
CA VAL A 260 -1.57 -21.09 -5.07
C VAL A 260 -0.55 -22.05 -4.47
N LEU A 261 0.66 -22.04 -5.01
CA LEU A 261 1.81 -22.73 -4.46
C LEU A 261 2.83 -21.69 -4.01
N ASN A 262 2.72 -21.31 -2.74
CA ASN A 262 3.63 -20.36 -2.12
C ASN A 262 3.48 -18.95 -2.71
N ASN A 263 4.54 -18.38 -3.27
CA ASN A 263 4.50 -17.09 -3.98
C ASN A 263 4.05 -17.25 -5.45
N TYR A 264 3.70 -18.47 -5.88
CA TYR A 264 3.32 -18.76 -7.25
C TYR A 264 1.82 -19.02 -7.33
N THR A 265 1.19 -18.48 -8.35
CA THR A 265 -0.20 -18.81 -8.71
C THR A 265 -0.21 -19.38 -10.11
N ILE A 266 -0.69 -20.61 -10.25
CA ILE A 266 -1.00 -21.21 -11.54
C ILE A 266 -2.50 -21.15 -11.70
N GLY A 267 -2.97 -20.42 -12.69
CA GLY A 267 -4.38 -20.14 -12.87
C GLY A 267 -4.89 -20.46 -14.27
N ALA A 268 -6.18 -20.71 -14.36
CA ALA A 268 -6.94 -20.63 -15.59
C ALA A 268 -7.99 -19.52 -15.44
N PHE A 269 -8.27 -18.81 -16.52
CA PHE A 269 -9.28 -17.76 -16.52
C PHE A 269 -10.22 -17.89 -17.71
N LEU A 270 -11.43 -17.39 -17.55
CA LEU A 270 -12.43 -17.23 -18.58
C LEU A 270 -13.10 -15.87 -18.42
N ARG A 271 -13.26 -15.18 -19.55
CA ARG A 271 -13.94 -13.91 -19.70
C ARG A 271 -14.94 -14.06 -20.83
N HIS A 272 -16.15 -13.56 -20.63
CA HIS A 272 -17.13 -13.51 -21.70
C HIS A 272 -18.06 -12.34 -21.50
N ASN A 273 -18.61 -11.82 -22.60
CA ASN A 273 -19.55 -10.72 -22.53
C ASN A 273 -20.58 -10.79 -23.66
N SER A 274 -21.64 -10.01 -23.50
CA SER A 274 -22.76 -9.97 -24.45
C SER A 274 -22.37 -9.51 -25.84
N VAL A 275 -21.38 -8.63 -25.98
CA VAL A 275 -20.93 -8.11 -27.29
C VAL A 275 -20.32 -9.24 -28.10
N TRP A 276 -19.41 -10.00 -27.49
CA TRP A 276 -18.80 -11.19 -28.09
C TRP A 276 -19.85 -12.27 -28.38
N ALA A 277 -20.74 -12.54 -27.44
CA ALA A 277 -21.80 -13.52 -27.62
C ALA A 277 -22.70 -13.19 -28.82
N ASN A 278 -23.08 -11.93 -29.00
CA ASN A 278 -23.89 -11.47 -30.13
C ASN A 278 -23.17 -11.61 -31.48
N MET A 279 -21.83 -11.58 -31.48
CA MET A 279 -21.00 -11.83 -32.66
C MET A 279 -20.62 -13.31 -32.85
N ASN A 280 -21.16 -14.21 -32.03
CA ASN A 280 -20.78 -15.63 -31.97
C ASN A 280 -19.29 -15.86 -31.73
N TYR A 281 -18.61 -14.95 -31.04
CA TYR A 281 -17.22 -15.13 -30.63
C TYR A 281 -17.14 -16.06 -29.42
N LEU A 282 -16.07 -16.87 -29.40
CA LEU A 282 -15.76 -17.71 -28.25
C LEU A 282 -15.43 -16.82 -27.03
N PRO A 283 -15.67 -17.30 -25.79
CA PRO A 283 -15.09 -16.69 -24.61
C PRO A 283 -13.58 -16.52 -24.73
N LEU A 284 -13.05 -15.45 -24.15
CA LEU A 284 -11.62 -15.30 -23.94
C LEU A 284 -11.22 -16.19 -22.75
N TYR A 285 -10.35 -17.15 -22.96
CA TYR A 285 -9.88 -18.04 -21.91
C TYR A 285 -8.39 -18.34 -22.08
N GLY A 286 -7.77 -18.73 -20.97
CA GLY A 286 -6.33 -18.89 -20.95
C GLY A 286 -5.77 -19.41 -19.65
N LEU A 287 -4.45 -19.45 -19.60
CA LEU A 287 -3.66 -19.80 -18.43
C LEU A 287 -2.88 -18.58 -17.96
N LYS A 288 -2.70 -18.46 -16.64
CA LYS A 288 -1.87 -17.44 -16.02
C LYS A 288 -0.88 -18.08 -15.06
N LEU A 289 0.34 -17.55 -15.04
CA LEU A 289 1.38 -17.87 -14.08
C LEU A 289 1.83 -16.57 -13.42
N SER A 290 1.59 -16.44 -12.12
CA SER A 290 2.00 -15.26 -11.36
C SER A 290 3.08 -15.60 -10.34
N TYR A 291 4.02 -14.68 -10.15
CA TYR A 291 5.00 -14.67 -9.07
C TYR A 291 5.19 -13.24 -8.55
N LYS A 292 4.68 -12.96 -7.34
CA LYS A 292 4.66 -11.60 -6.76
C LYS A 292 4.06 -10.60 -7.77
N ASP A 293 4.81 -9.57 -8.12
CA ASP A 293 4.48 -8.48 -9.04
C ASP A 293 4.47 -8.86 -10.52
N PHE A 294 4.89 -10.08 -10.86
CA PHE A 294 4.99 -10.57 -12.23
C PHE A 294 3.82 -11.51 -12.55
N THR A 295 3.18 -11.34 -13.70
CA THR A 295 2.20 -12.28 -14.24
C THR A 295 2.44 -12.52 -15.72
N LEU A 296 2.47 -13.80 -16.12
CA LEU A 296 2.51 -14.22 -17.52
C LEU A 296 1.16 -14.85 -17.87
N LYS A 297 0.49 -14.35 -18.91
CA LYS A 297 -0.80 -14.88 -19.39
C LYS A 297 -0.68 -15.38 -20.82
N PHE A 298 -1.38 -16.48 -21.10
CA PHE A 298 -1.57 -17.04 -22.44
C PHE A 298 -3.06 -17.23 -22.67
N GLY A 299 -3.59 -16.76 -23.79
CA GLY A 299 -5.02 -16.87 -24.10
C GLY A 299 -5.31 -17.14 -25.57
N ASN A 300 -6.57 -17.43 -25.86
CA ASN A 300 -7.06 -17.67 -27.22
C ASN A 300 -7.38 -16.38 -28.00
N GLY A 301 -7.31 -15.20 -27.36
CA GLY A 301 -7.57 -13.89 -27.96
C GLY A 301 -6.80 -12.78 -27.24
N ASP A 302 -7.22 -11.54 -27.44
CA ASP A 302 -6.54 -10.36 -26.90
C ASP A 302 -6.65 -10.29 -25.38
N LEU A 303 -5.50 -10.13 -24.73
CA LEU A 303 -5.39 -10.12 -23.27
C LEU A 303 -5.32 -8.72 -22.66
N ASP A 304 -5.05 -7.70 -23.48
CA ASP A 304 -5.00 -6.30 -23.07
C ASP A 304 -5.48 -5.41 -24.23
N SER A 305 -6.53 -4.62 -24.02
CA SER A 305 -7.13 -3.78 -25.06
C SER A 305 -6.37 -2.47 -25.33
N ASN A 306 -5.43 -2.08 -24.45
CA ASN A 306 -4.59 -0.89 -24.67
C ASN A 306 -3.47 -1.13 -25.67
N ILE A 307 -3.18 -2.40 -25.96
CA ILE A 307 -2.09 -2.81 -26.82
C ILE A 307 -2.65 -3.11 -28.22
N SER A 308 -2.06 -2.50 -29.24
CA SER A 308 -2.47 -2.75 -30.63
C SER A 308 -1.93 -4.09 -31.14
N GLY A 309 -2.77 -4.92 -31.77
CA GLY A 309 -2.37 -6.21 -32.37
C GLY A 309 -3.12 -7.38 -31.74
N GLU A 310 -2.68 -8.62 -31.97
CA GLU A 310 -3.23 -9.80 -31.28
C GLU A 310 -2.36 -10.24 -30.09
N GLN A 311 -2.71 -9.86 -28.86
CA GLN A 311 -1.91 -10.16 -27.64
C GLN A 311 -2.35 -11.45 -26.95
N LYS A 312 -2.12 -12.58 -27.62
CA LYS A 312 -2.37 -13.92 -27.05
C LYS A 312 -1.39 -14.32 -25.95
N ILE A 313 -0.28 -13.60 -25.79
CA ILE A 313 0.72 -13.84 -24.74
C ILE A 313 1.18 -12.48 -24.20
N ILE A 314 0.98 -12.24 -22.90
CA ILE A 314 1.40 -10.99 -22.24
C ILE A 314 2.17 -11.24 -20.95
N VAL A 315 3.05 -10.31 -20.63
CA VAL A 315 3.70 -10.19 -19.32
C VAL A 315 3.24 -8.90 -18.66
N GLU A 316 2.76 -9.01 -17.43
CA GLU A 316 2.44 -7.90 -16.54
C GLU A 316 3.52 -7.80 -15.44
N LEU A 317 4.05 -6.60 -15.20
CA LEU A 317 5.01 -6.31 -14.13
C LEU A 317 4.57 -5.04 -13.40
N ASN A 318 4.09 -5.21 -12.17
CA ASN A 318 3.51 -4.13 -11.37
C ASN A 318 4.32 -3.92 -10.09
N TYR A 319 5.11 -2.86 -10.00
CA TYR A 319 5.96 -2.62 -8.82
C TYR A 319 5.82 -1.20 -8.29
N PHE A 320 5.89 -1.09 -6.96
CA PHE A 320 5.81 0.18 -6.25
C PHE A 320 7.17 0.54 -5.67
N TYR A 321 7.64 1.75 -5.97
CA TYR A 321 8.88 2.30 -5.44
C TYR A 321 8.56 3.55 -4.63
N SER A 322 9.16 3.70 -3.44
CA SER A 322 9.03 4.92 -2.62
C SER A 322 10.38 5.42 -2.15
N LEU A 323 10.56 6.73 -2.25
CA LEU A 323 11.64 7.50 -1.65
C LEU A 323 11.05 8.38 -0.58
N ASP A 324 11.45 8.14 0.66
CA ASP A 324 11.04 8.92 1.80
C ASP A 324 12.23 9.73 2.32
N PHE A 325 11.97 11.02 2.56
CA PHE A 325 12.93 11.98 3.06
C PHE A 325 12.38 12.55 4.34
N ASP A 326 13.05 12.25 5.44
CA ASP A 326 12.79 12.91 6.69
C ASP A 326 13.24 14.38 6.66
N LYS A 327 12.84 15.11 7.69
CA LYS A 327 13.06 16.55 7.83
C LYS A 327 14.55 16.89 7.68
N LEU A 328 14.93 17.51 6.55
CA LEU A 328 16.32 17.88 6.24
C LEU A 328 16.93 18.91 7.20
N PHE A 329 16.10 19.76 7.79
CA PHE A 329 16.50 20.76 8.79
C PHE A 329 15.44 20.85 9.88
N ASN A 330 15.78 20.42 11.10
CA ASN A 330 15.15 21.00 12.28
C ASN A 330 15.69 22.44 12.39
N PHE A 331 14.83 23.45 12.39
CA PHE A 331 15.20 24.75 12.96
C PHE A 331 15.51 24.50 14.44
N GLY A 332 16.80 24.24 14.71
CA GLY A 332 17.36 23.65 15.93
C GLY A 332 18.72 22.95 15.72
N LYS A 333 19.03 22.37 14.55
CA LYS A 333 20.38 21.83 14.24
C LYS A 333 20.77 22.08 12.76
N LYS A 334 21.99 22.57 12.52
CA LYS A 334 22.58 22.89 11.19
C LYS A 334 22.85 21.62 10.36
N ALA A 335 22.58 21.65 9.05
CA ALA A 335 22.81 20.53 8.12
C ALA A 335 23.95 20.78 7.10
N LYS A 336 24.26 19.76 6.26
CA LYS A 336 24.84 19.92 4.90
C LYS A 336 24.65 18.68 3.98
N GLN A 337 24.62 18.98 2.67
CA GLN A 337 24.31 18.21 1.42
C GLN A 337 25.45 17.27 0.90
N VAL A 338 25.43 16.49 -0.20
CA VAL A 338 24.59 15.46 -0.94
C VAL A 338 25.38 15.03 -2.23
N ALA A 339 25.30 13.73 -2.68
CA ALA A 339 25.39 13.14 -4.07
C ALA A 339 26.50 12.04 -4.34
N PRO A 340 26.43 11.18 -5.41
CA PRO A 340 25.57 9.98 -5.55
C PRO A 340 26.22 8.64 -6.05
N MET A 341 25.63 7.52 -5.59
CA MET A 341 25.19 6.26 -6.27
C MET A 341 26.16 5.18 -6.84
N ALA A 342 25.97 3.92 -6.41
CA ALA A 342 25.97 2.71 -7.26
C ALA A 342 25.29 1.49 -6.58
N THR A 343 24.33 0.87 -7.27
CA THR A 343 23.59 -0.35 -6.90
C THR A 343 24.30 -1.63 -7.37
N PRO A 344 24.17 -2.77 -6.65
CA PRO A 344 23.86 -4.01 -7.36
C PRO A 344 22.93 -5.02 -6.64
N LYS A 345 21.87 -5.39 -7.40
CA LYS A 345 21.31 -6.72 -7.74
C LYS A 345 20.93 -7.76 -6.66
N ALA A 346 19.67 -8.17 -6.80
CA ALA A 346 18.91 -9.19 -6.09
C ALA A 346 19.29 -10.66 -6.40
N GLY A 347 19.04 -11.53 -5.42
CA GLY A 347 18.99 -12.99 -5.55
C GLY A 347 17.67 -13.56 -4.98
N LYS A 348 17.00 -14.40 -5.78
CA LYS A 348 15.74 -15.12 -5.52
C LYS A 348 15.86 -16.16 -4.40
N HIS A 349 14.81 -16.37 -3.60
CA HIS A 349 14.38 -17.70 -3.13
C HIS A 349 12.86 -17.74 -2.87
N MET A 350 12.29 -18.94 -2.80
CA MET A 350 10.88 -19.26 -3.01
C MET A 350 10.43 -20.34 -1.99
N THR A 351 9.18 -20.30 -1.51
CA THR A 351 8.33 -21.41 -0.97
C THR A 351 7.82 -21.43 0.51
N MET A 352 6.74 -20.70 0.86
CA MET A 352 5.43 -21.17 1.43
C MET A 352 4.49 -19.96 1.57
N GLY A 353 3.18 -20.11 1.37
CA GLY A 353 2.25 -19.00 1.09
C GLY A 353 1.94 -18.17 2.33
N TYR A 354 2.90 -17.38 2.75
CA TYR A 354 2.80 -16.38 3.79
C TYR A 354 2.72 -15.02 3.12
N ASN A 355 2.02 -14.07 3.73
CA ASN A 355 2.24 -12.67 3.40
C ASN A 355 3.72 -12.37 3.61
N SER A 356 4.32 -11.61 2.70
CA SER A 356 5.61 -11.01 3.03
C SER A 356 5.39 -10.02 4.17
N ILE A 357 6.42 -9.82 4.98
CA ILE A 357 6.36 -8.81 6.03
C ILE A 357 6.08 -7.43 5.42
N MET A 358 6.61 -7.14 4.23
CA MET A 358 6.32 -5.90 3.51
C MET A 358 4.83 -5.72 3.17
N ASP A 359 4.11 -6.80 2.85
CA ASP A 359 2.65 -6.73 2.62
C ASP A 359 1.88 -6.29 3.88
N VAL A 360 2.40 -6.61 5.06
CA VAL A 360 1.84 -6.16 6.34
C VAL A 360 2.14 -4.68 6.56
N ILE A 361 3.37 -4.25 6.26
CA ILE A 361 3.82 -2.87 6.42
C ILE A 361 3.05 -1.91 5.48
N LEU A 362 2.81 -2.34 4.24
CA LEU A 362 2.11 -1.54 3.22
C LEU A 362 0.59 -1.69 3.26
N GLY A 363 0.10 -2.69 3.99
CA GLY A 363 -1.32 -3.03 4.07
C GLY A 363 -2.13 -2.10 4.97
N GLU A 364 -3.45 -2.29 4.96
CA GLU A 364 -4.34 -1.57 5.87
C GLU A 364 -4.20 -2.10 7.30
N GLU A 365 -4.25 -1.20 8.28
CA GLU A 365 -4.34 -1.58 9.69
C GLU A 365 -5.63 -2.41 9.95
N GLY A 366 -5.52 -3.39 10.83
CA GLY A 366 -6.65 -4.20 11.29
C GLY A 366 -6.98 -5.39 10.39
N GLN A 367 -6.15 -5.70 9.39
CA GLN A 367 -6.25 -6.93 8.62
C GLN A 367 -5.59 -8.10 9.36
N VAL A 368 -6.04 -9.32 9.09
CA VAL A 368 -5.39 -10.54 9.62
C VAL A 368 -4.37 -11.00 8.61
N TYR A 369 -3.12 -11.16 9.05
CA TYR A 369 -2.01 -11.63 8.25
C TYR A 369 -1.50 -12.97 8.77
N THR A 370 -0.95 -13.78 7.87
CA THR A 370 -0.10 -14.92 8.26
C THR A 370 1.26 -14.75 7.61
N VAL A 371 2.26 -14.43 8.42
CA VAL A 371 3.65 -14.18 7.98
C VAL A 371 4.56 -15.31 8.43
N LYS A 372 5.61 -15.57 7.67
CA LYS A 372 6.73 -16.41 8.12
C LYS A 372 7.97 -15.56 8.18
N GLY A 373 8.67 -15.62 9.30
CA GLY A 373 9.92 -14.90 9.48
C GLY A 373 10.86 -15.64 10.42
N ILE A 374 12.12 -15.23 10.37
CA ILE A 374 13.17 -15.67 11.27
C ILE A 374 13.14 -14.74 12.48
N VAL A 375 13.10 -15.28 13.70
CA VAL A 375 13.16 -14.49 14.93
C VAL A 375 14.50 -13.77 15.01
N THR A 376 14.46 -12.44 15.08
CA THR A 376 15.64 -11.57 15.12
C THR A 376 15.92 -11.05 16.52
N SER A 377 14.95 -11.06 17.42
CA SER A 377 15.11 -10.72 18.84
C SER A 377 14.24 -11.63 19.69
N PRO A 378 14.70 -12.11 20.86
CA PRO A 378 13.87 -12.85 21.80
C PRO A 378 12.64 -12.07 22.23
N LYS A 379 11.64 -12.83 22.68
CA LYS A 379 10.47 -12.28 23.36
C LYS A 379 10.88 -11.59 24.65
N ASP A 380 10.19 -10.49 24.98
CA ASP A 380 10.36 -9.70 26.20
C ASP A 380 11.68 -8.89 26.30
N LEU A 381 12.67 -9.12 25.43
CA LEU A 381 13.98 -8.46 25.50
C LEU A 381 13.90 -6.95 25.23
N LEU A 382 13.29 -6.57 24.10
CA LEU A 382 13.23 -5.19 23.62
C LEU A 382 11.88 -4.50 23.92
N GLY A 383 10.88 -5.31 24.31
CA GLY A 383 9.55 -4.85 24.72
C GLY A 383 8.74 -6.01 25.33
N SER A 384 7.99 -5.71 26.39
CA SER A 384 7.20 -6.73 27.10
C SER A 384 6.07 -7.28 26.22
N GLY A 385 5.96 -8.59 26.17
CA GLY A 385 5.05 -9.35 25.32
C GLY A 385 5.44 -9.36 23.84
N SER A 386 6.57 -8.78 23.44
CA SER A 386 6.94 -8.65 22.03
C SER A 386 8.25 -9.31 21.65
N PHE A 387 8.34 -9.77 20.41
CA PHE A 387 9.56 -10.21 19.74
C PHE A 387 9.58 -9.67 18.30
N TYR A 388 10.70 -9.85 17.60
CA TYR A 388 10.86 -9.36 16.23
C TYR A 388 11.18 -10.51 15.29
N ILE A 389 10.65 -10.43 14.08
CA ILE A 389 10.93 -11.36 13.00
C ILE A 389 11.36 -10.61 11.75
N GLN A 390 12.06 -11.28 10.85
CA GLN A 390 12.35 -10.77 9.51
C GLN A 390 12.13 -11.82 8.44
N ASP A 391 11.88 -11.36 7.22
CA ASP A 391 11.95 -12.16 6.01
C ASP A 391 12.89 -11.50 4.99
N GLU A 392 12.83 -11.92 3.74
CA GLU A 392 13.63 -11.34 2.64
C GLU A 392 13.19 -9.91 2.25
N THR A 393 12.12 -9.38 2.83
CA THR A 393 11.49 -8.12 2.43
C THR A 393 11.60 -7.03 3.48
N SER A 394 11.39 -7.34 4.78
CA SER A 394 11.57 -6.39 5.89
C SER A 394 11.49 -7.12 7.25
N GLY A 395 11.56 -6.38 8.36
CA GLY A 395 11.26 -6.87 9.70
C GLY A 395 9.91 -6.42 10.23
N LEU A 396 9.41 -7.15 11.23
CA LEU A 396 8.10 -6.92 11.83
C LEU A 396 8.14 -7.15 13.33
N MET A 397 7.51 -6.24 14.07
CA MET A 397 7.24 -6.43 15.48
C MET A 397 6.05 -7.37 15.66
N ILE A 398 6.21 -8.39 16.48
CA ILE A 398 5.15 -9.32 16.87
C ILE A 398 4.83 -9.12 18.34
N TYR A 399 3.59 -8.75 18.63
CA TYR A 399 3.07 -8.66 19.99
C TYR A 399 2.29 -9.93 20.33
N ALA A 400 2.85 -10.77 21.20
CA ALA A 400 2.33 -12.07 21.60
C ALA A 400 2.36 -12.24 23.14
N PRO A 401 1.57 -11.48 23.90
CA PRO A 401 1.59 -11.51 25.37
C PRO A 401 1.16 -12.87 25.96
N SER A 402 0.35 -13.64 25.22
CA SER A 402 -0.15 -14.96 25.63
C SER A 402 0.78 -16.11 25.26
N LEU A 403 1.86 -15.86 24.49
CA LEU A 403 2.82 -16.89 24.12
C LEU A 403 3.69 -17.23 25.34
N THR A 404 3.65 -18.49 25.75
CA THR A 404 4.39 -19.03 26.91
C THR A 404 5.61 -19.86 26.49
N GLU A 405 5.71 -20.23 25.22
CA GLU A 405 6.88 -20.92 24.66
C GLU A 405 8.04 -19.92 24.51
N ASP A 406 9.24 -20.37 24.87
CA ASP A 406 10.47 -19.59 24.65
C ASP A 406 10.84 -19.63 23.16
N LEU A 407 11.04 -18.45 22.57
CA LEU A 407 11.52 -18.30 21.20
C LEU A 407 13.00 -17.92 21.19
N ASN A 408 13.80 -18.66 20.44
CA ASN A 408 15.21 -18.37 20.27
C ASN A 408 15.44 -17.53 19.01
N VAL A 409 16.48 -16.69 19.03
CA VAL A 409 16.93 -16.01 17.80
C VAL A 409 17.37 -17.06 16.78
N GLY A 410 16.90 -16.88 15.55
CA GLY A 410 17.05 -17.85 14.47
C GLY A 410 15.90 -18.84 14.32
N ASP A 411 14.96 -18.92 15.26
CA ASP A 411 13.79 -19.76 15.06
C ASP A 411 12.96 -19.22 13.88
N VAL A 412 12.58 -20.12 12.98
CA VAL A 412 11.70 -19.80 11.86
C VAL A 412 10.28 -20.00 12.34
N VAL A 413 9.54 -18.90 12.46
CA VAL A 413 8.17 -18.93 12.98
C VAL A 413 7.17 -18.57 11.91
N ILE A 414 5.98 -19.15 12.02
CA ILE A 414 4.77 -18.69 11.34
C ILE A 414 3.92 -17.97 12.38
N VAL A 415 3.56 -16.74 12.09
CA VAL A 415 2.72 -15.91 12.95
C VAL A 415 1.43 -15.58 12.23
N THR A 416 0.30 -15.90 12.85
CA THR A 416 -1.02 -15.42 12.41
C THR A 416 -1.56 -14.44 13.44
N GLY A 417 -2.03 -13.28 12.98
CA GLY A 417 -2.60 -12.28 13.87
C GLY A 417 -3.07 -11.04 13.13
N LYS A 418 -3.54 -10.05 13.88
CA LYS A 418 -4.11 -8.82 13.33
C LYS A 418 -3.08 -7.69 13.30
N SER A 419 -2.95 -6.98 12.17
CA SER A 419 -2.11 -5.79 12.08
C SER A 419 -2.66 -4.65 12.92
N LYS A 420 -1.75 -3.90 13.54
CA LYS A 420 -2.07 -2.74 14.39
C LYS A 420 -0.92 -1.74 14.31
N VAL A 421 -1.20 -0.45 14.39
CA VAL A 421 -0.16 0.56 14.54
C VAL A 421 0.01 0.87 16.03
N TRP A 422 1.23 0.73 16.53
CA TRP A 422 1.61 0.99 17.92
C TRP A 422 2.83 1.90 17.95
N TYR A 423 2.68 3.12 18.49
CA TYR A 423 3.73 4.15 18.52
C TYR A 423 4.46 4.31 17.17
N ASP A 424 3.70 4.50 16.08
CA ASP A 424 4.20 4.66 14.71
C ASP A 424 4.87 3.42 14.08
N ILE A 425 4.90 2.28 14.78
CA ILE A 425 5.38 1.00 14.26
C ILE A 425 4.18 0.11 13.94
N ILE A 426 4.19 -0.51 12.77
CA ILE A 426 3.22 -1.56 12.42
C ILE A 426 3.62 -2.87 13.13
N GLU A 427 2.70 -3.44 13.89
CA GLU A 427 2.88 -4.71 14.61
C GLU A 427 1.82 -5.74 14.16
N ILE A 428 2.09 -7.03 14.36
CA ILE A 428 1.04 -8.06 14.41
C ILE A 428 0.76 -8.39 15.87
N VAL A 429 -0.50 -8.24 16.28
CA VAL A 429 -1.01 -8.83 17.52
C VAL A 429 -1.28 -10.31 17.24
N ALA A 430 -0.42 -11.19 17.74
CA ALA A 430 -0.42 -12.61 17.41
C ALA A 430 -1.55 -13.36 18.12
N ASP A 431 -2.36 -14.06 17.33
CA ASP A 431 -3.31 -15.06 17.81
C ASP A 431 -2.64 -16.44 17.95
N LYS A 432 -1.67 -16.71 17.06
CA LYS A 432 -0.98 -17.99 16.96
C LYS A 432 0.45 -17.80 16.48
N VAL A 433 1.38 -18.51 17.11
CA VAL A 433 2.80 -18.61 16.71
C VAL A 433 3.16 -20.09 16.64
N GLU A 434 3.75 -20.52 15.52
CA GLU A 434 4.24 -21.89 15.33
C GLU A 434 5.72 -21.86 14.94
N VAL A 435 6.57 -22.63 15.66
CA VAL A 435 7.98 -22.80 15.31
C VAL A 435 8.12 -23.92 14.27
N MET A 436 8.77 -23.61 13.15
CA MET A 436 8.88 -24.49 11.97
C MET A 436 10.29 -25.02 11.72
N GLY A 437 11.29 -24.49 12.43
CA GLY A 437 12.69 -24.83 12.23
C GLY A 437 13.60 -23.68 12.67
N ASN A 438 14.81 -23.64 12.12
CA ASN A 438 15.81 -22.63 12.45
C ASN A 438 16.54 -22.15 11.18
N ALA A 439 16.92 -20.87 11.15
CA ALA A 439 17.69 -20.21 10.11
C ALA A 439 18.48 -19.05 10.71
N GLU A 440 19.60 -18.68 10.10
CA GLU A 440 20.43 -17.58 10.60
C GLU A 440 19.83 -16.22 10.20
N PRO A 441 19.48 -15.34 11.16
CA PRO A 441 19.04 -13.99 10.85
C PRO A 441 20.24 -13.14 10.45
N LYS A 442 20.13 -12.44 9.32
CA LYS A 442 21.20 -11.57 8.81
C LYS A 442 20.76 -10.12 8.91
N PRO A 443 21.59 -9.23 9.48
CA PRO A 443 21.26 -7.83 9.53
C PRO A 443 21.44 -7.21 8.14
N ASP A 444 20.50 -6.38 7.72
CA ASP A 444 20.64 -5.57 6.50
C ASP A 444 21.44 -4.31 6.78
N VAL A 445 22.19 -3.82 5.79
CA VAL A 445 22.83 -2.50 5.91
C VAL A 445 21.72 -1.45 6.00
N LEU A 446 21.70 -0.67 7.07
CA LEU A 446 20.80 0.48 7.14
C LEU A 446 21.36 1.58 6.24
N THR A 447 20.71 1.80 5.11
CA THR A 447 21.15 2.78 4.10
C THR A 447 20.39 4.10 4.17
N SER A 448 19.22 4.12 4.83
CA SER A 448 18.46 5.33 5.12
C SER A 448 17.53 5.13 6.32
N LEU A 449 17.13 6.24 6.94
CA LEU A 449 16.07 6.24 7.96
C LEU A 449 14.73 6.32 7.24
N SER A 450 13.96 5.23 7.25
CA SER A 450 12.61 5.18 6.67
C SER A 450 11.72 4.26 7.47
N LYS A 451 10.41 4.53 7.45
CA LYS A 451 9.39 3.70 8.08
C LYS A 451 9.35 2.29 7.54
N THR A 452 9.80 2.06 6.30
CA THR A 452 9.83 0.73 5.68
C THR A 452 10.86 -0.21 6.29
N PHE A 453 11.88 0.31 6.99
CA PHE A 453 12.89 -0.46 7.71
C PHE A 453 12.56 -0.62 9.21
N LEU A 454 11.47 -0.03 9.71
CA LEU A 454 11.10 -0.18 11.11
C LEU A 454 10.84 -1.66 11.43
N SER A 455 11.31 -2.10 12.58
CA SER A 455 11.33 -3.49 13.04
C SER A 455 12.33 -4.42 12.31
N SER A 456 13.08 -3.93 11.32
CA SER A 456 14.13 -4.70 10.65
C SER A 456 15.37 -4.86 11.54
N PHE A 457 16.01 -6.04 11.46
CA PHE A 457 17.34 -6.23 12.00
C PHE A 457 18.34 -5.64 11.02
N VAL A 458 19.08 -4.63 11.46
CA VAL A 458 19.96 -3.84 10.61
C VAL A 458 21.32 -3.66 11.25
N TRP A 459 22.29 -3.21 10.47
CA TRP A 459 23.58 -2.76 10.96
C TRP A 459 24.05 -1.47 10.30
N VAL A 460 24.91 -0.75 11.01
CA VAL A 460 25.59 0.47 10.58
C VAL A 460 27.05 0.43 11.00
N GLU A 461 27.90 1.10 10.23
CA GLU A 461 29.24 1.49 10.67
C GLU A 461 29.31 3.00 10.74
N GLY A 462 30.00 3.53 11.74
CA GLY A 462 30.13 4.98 11.88
C GLY A 462 30.98 5.40 13.05
N VAL A 463 31.08 6.71 13.26
CA VAL A 463 31.86 7.30 14.35
C VAL A 463 30.93 7.73 15.47
N VAL A 464 31.27 7.40 16.71
CA VAL A 464 30.52 7.81 17.90
C VAL A 464 30.62 9.33 18.07
N LYS A 465 29.49 10.05 18.02
CA LYS A 465 29.43 11.52 18.13
C LYS A 465 29.15 11.99 19.55
N GLU A 466 28.23 11.32 20.20
CA GLU A 466 27.74 11.65 21.54
C GLU A 466 27.54 10.35 22.29
N LYS A 467 27.80 10.35 23.60
CA LYS A 467 27.60 9.19 24.48
C LYS A 467 26.93 9.66 25.76
N ASN A 468 25.81 9.02 26.08
CA ASN A 468 25.05 9.17 27.30
C ASN A 468 25.09 7.86 28.11
N THR A 469 24.34 7.80 29.21
CA THR A 469 24.30 6.63 30.09
C THR A 469 23.68 5.40 29.44
N TYR A 470 22.61 5.57 28.65
CA TYR A 470 21.83 4.47 28.07
C TYR A 470 21.73 4.55 26.54
N ASP A 471 22.47 5.47 25.93
CA ASP A 471 22.49 5.64 24.47
C ASP A 471 23.77 6.32 24.01
N PHE A 472 24.06 6.19 22.73
CA PHE A 472 25.08 6.97 22.04
C PHE A 472 24.65 7.22 20.60
N LEU A 473 25.19 8.25 19.97
CA LEU A 473 24.91 8.58 18.57
C LEU A 473 26.04 8.08 17.68
N VAL A 474 25.69 7.39 16.61
CA VAL A 474 26.63 6.93 15.57
C VAL A 474 26.38 7.74 14.30
N ASP A 475 27.43 8.37 13.81
CA ASP A 475 27.45 9.09 12.53
C ASP A 475 28.03 8.17 11.47
N THR A 476 27.16 7.66 10.59
CA THR A 476 27.54 6.74 9.51
C THR A 476 28.21 7.44 8.33
N GLY A 477 28.24 8.78 8.35
CA GLY A 477 28.58 9.63 7.21
C GLY A 477 27.35 10.06 6.41
N ASP A 478 26.32 9.21 6.32
CA ASP A 478 25.07 9.49 5.59
C ASP A 478 23.96 10.01 6.50
N PHE A 479 23.86 9.46 7.71
CA PHE A 479 22.90 9.88 8.72
C PHE A 479 23.46 9.66 10.13
N VAL A 480 22.86 10.33 11.10
CA VAL A 480 23.14 10.11 12.52
C VAL A 480 22.02 9.29 13.11
N ILE A 481 22.35 8.15 13.69
CA ILE A 481 21.37 7.27 14.33
C ILE A 481 21.69 7.07 15.81
N LYS A 482 20.63 7.05 16.62
CA LYS A 482 20.73 6.75 18.05
C LYS A 482 20.84 5.25 18.24
N ILE A 483 21.81 4.83 19.03
CA ILE A 483 21.90 3.46 19.54
C ILE A 483 21.37 3.49 20.96
N TYR A 484 20.16 2.96 21.17
CA TYR A 484 19.49 2.98 22.47
C TYR A 484 19.57 1.62 23.15
N LEU A 485 20.06 1.60 24.39
CA LEU A 485 20.24 0.40 25.18
C LEU A 485 19.01 0.16 26.05
N LYS A 486 18.22 -0.86 25.71
CA LYS A 486 17.09 -1.29 26.55
C LYS A 486 17.63 -1.87 27.85
N LYS A 487 17.01 -1.49 28.98
CA LYS A 487 17.41 -1.97 30.32
C LYS A 487 17.51 -3.51 30.42
N GLY A 488 16.73 -4.25 29.64
CA GLY A 488 16.72 -5.72 29.64
C GLY A 488 17.93 -6.38 28.97
N THR A 489 18.76 -5.65 28.20
CA THR A 489 19.87 -6.23 27.44
C THR A 489 21.18 -6.31 28.24
N ASN A 490 21.29 -5.56 29.35
CA ASN A 490 22.49 -5.47 30.19
C ASN A 490 23.79 -5.12 29.44
N ILE A 491 23.68 -4.42 28.32
CA ILE A 491 24.83 -4.00 27.51
C ILE A 491 25.62 -2.92 28.25
N ASP A 492 26.93 -3.10 28.32
CA ASP A 492 27.86 -2.11 28.85
C ASP A 492 28.56 -1.37 27.71
N ILE A 493 28.39 -0.05 27.69
CA ILE A 493 29.07 0.84 26.74
C ILE A 493 30.19 1.64 27.40
N SER A 494 30.64 1.29 28.62
CA SER A 494 31.68 2.00 29.37
C SER A 494 32.97 2.20 28.55
N ASN A 495 33.33 1.23 27.73
CA ASN A 495 34.49 1.22 26.83
C ASN A 495 34.33 2.07 25.56
N ILE A 496 33.12 2.42 25.15
CA ILE A 496 32.84 3.26 23.97
C ILE A 496 33.21 4.73 24.26
N LYS A 497 33.90 5.37 23.32
CA LYS A 497 34.32 6.78 23.42
C LYS A 497 33.91 7.56 22.19
N VAL A 498 33.57 8.84 22.39
CA VAL A 498 33.35 9.79 21.29
C VAL A 498 34.60 9.83 20.40
N GLY A 499 34.39 9.76 19.09
CA GLY A 499 35.44 9.71 18.07
C GLY A 499 35.88 8.30 17.67
N GLN A 500 35.45 7.25 18.37
CA GLN A 500 35.72 5.87 17.95
C GLN A 500 34.82 5.44 16.80
N LYS A 501 35.38 4.66 15.89
CA LYS A 501 34.60 3.98 14.86
C LYS A 501 34.01 2.71 15.45
N VAL A 502 32.73 2.49 15.19
CA VAL A 502 31.97 1.34 15.68
C VAL A 502 31.16 0.73 14.56
N LYS A 503 30.97 -0.58 14.62
CA LYS A 503 29.95 -1.32 13.90
C LYS A 503 28.85 -1.69 14.89
N VAL A 504 27.62 -1.29 14.61
CA VAL A 504 26.48 -1.54 15.48
C VAL A 504 25.39 -2.24 14.69
N GLN A 505 24.84 -3.31 15.24
CA GLN A 505 23.67 -4.01 14.70
C GLN A 505 22.54 -4.05 15.73
N GLY A 506 21.31 -4.30 15.29
CA GLY A 506 20.16 -4.34 16.17
C GLY A 506 18.85 -4.09 15.43
N ILE A 507 17.76 -3.99 16.17
CA ILE A 507 16.44 -3.74 15.59
C ILE A 507 16.23 -2.25 15.39
N LEU A 508 15.91 -1.82 14.17
CA LEU A 508 15.52 -0.43 13.93
C LEU A 508 14.12 -0.18 14.51
N SER A 509 14.01 0.86 15.34
CA SER A 509 12.79 1.28 16.00
C SER A 509 12.61 2.78 15.83
N ILE A 510 11.44 3.27 16.22
CA ILE A 510 11.15 4.69 16.38
C ILE A 510 10.57 4.93 17.76
N TYR A 511 11.07 5.95 18.46
CA TYR A 511 10.56 6.36 19.75
C TYR A 511 10.40 7.88 19.79
N ASN A 512 9.17 8.35 20.04
CA ASN A 512 8.83 9.78 20.02
C ASN A 512 9.30 10.52 18.75
N GLY A 513 9.28 9.84 17.60
CA GLY A 513 9.69 10.38 16.31
C GLY A 513 11.20 10.35 16.03
N GLU A 514 12.03 9.81 16.93
CA GLU A 514 13.46 9.57 16.69
C GLU A 514 13.71 8.10 16.31
N TYR A 515 14.43 7.88 15.20
CA TYR A 515 14.88 6.53 14.85
C TYR A 515 16.02 6.10 15.78
N GLU A 516 15.94 4.85 16.23
CA GLU A 516 16.94 4.25 17.10
C GLU A 516 17.21 2.80 16.68
N ILE A 517 18.47 2.38 16.70
CA ILE A 517 18.81 0.95 16.68
C ILE A 517 18.80 0.46 18.13
N LEU A 518 18.18 -0.69 18.33
CA LEU A 518 18.11 -1.41 19.59
C LEU A 518 19.02 -2.65 19.51
N PRO A 519 20.29 -2.57 19.97
CA PRO A 519 21.16 -3.73 20.08
C PRO A 519 20.55 -4.75 21.05
N ARG A 520 20.70 -6.03 20.74
CA ARG A 520 20.14 -7.13 21.53
C ARG A 520 21.14 -7.60 22.59
N TRP A 521 22.44 -7.56 22.26
CA TRP A 521 23.54 -8.08 23.08
C TRP A 521 24.78 -7.18 23.02
N GLN A 522 25.79 -7.47 23.84
CA GLN A 522 27.06 -6.72 23.83
C GLN A 522 27.77 -6.82 22.47
N GLU A 523 27.70 -7.99 21.85
CA GLU A 523 28.32 -8.34 20.56
C GLU A 523 27.66 -7.62 19.38
N ASP A 524 26.48 -7.03 19.59
CA ASP A 524 25.86 -6.18 18.59
C ASP A 524 26.56 -4.81 18.49
N ILE A 525 27.56 -4.52 19.33
CA ILE A 525 28.38 -3.30 19.29
C ILE A 525 29.88 -3.69 19.25
N GLU A 526 30.52 -3.44 18.12
CA GLU A 526 31.94 -3.69 17.90
C GLU A 526 32.69 -2.37 17.70
N VAL A 527 33.80 -2.17 18.41
CA VAL A 527 34.73 -1.06 18.10
C VAL A 527 35.65 -1.54 16.99
N ILE A 528 35.70 -0.80 15.88
CA ILE A 528 36.49 -1.14 14.70
C ILE A 528 37.57 -0.08 14.47
N GLU A 529 38.69 -0.47 13.86
CA GLU A 529 39.84 0.41 13.60
C GLU A 529 39.60 1.44 12.48
#